data_AF-A0A0G4MQI2-F1
#
_entry.id   AF-A0A0G4MQI2-F1
#
_cell.length_a   1.000
_cell.length_b   1.000
_cell.length_c   1.000
_cell.angle_alpha   90.00
_cell.angle_beta   90.00
_cell.angle_gamma   90.00
#
_symmetry.space_group_name_H-M   'P 1'
#
loop_
_entity.id
_entity.type
_entity.pdbx_description
1 polymer ?
#
loop_
_entity_poly.entity_id
_entity_poly.type
_entity_poly.pdbx_seq_one_letter_code
_entity_poly.pdbx_strand_id
1 'polypeptide(L)'
;MTSIVAENDWLDEETANMAREGLRTLVVGRRRLSYEQYREFSRSHQEAALAITGRDANMQKVVSQYLERDLELLGVTGVEDKLQKDVKPSLELLRNAGVKIWMLTGDKVETAR
;
A
#
# COMPACT_ATOMS: atom_id res chain seq x y z
N MET A 1 5.76 -8.36 0.06
CA MET A 1 4.28 -8.45 0.10
C MET A 1 3.79 -9.89 0.19
N THR A 2 4.59 -10.86 -0.25
CA THR A 2 4.33 -12.31 -0.25
C THR A 2 4.10 -12.96 1.13
N SER A 3 4.28 -12.23 2.24
CA SER A 3 4.15 -12.80 3.60
C SER A 3 2.76 -12.62 4.22
N ILE A 4 1.87 -11.84 3.62
CA ILE A 4 0.56 -11.46 4.20
C ILE A 4 -0.60 -12.06 3.39
N VAL A 5 -0.51 -11.99 2.06
CA VAL A 5 -1.53 -12.50 1.14
C VAL A 5 -1.15 -13.92 0.71
N ALA A 6 -2.14 -14.77 0.49
CA ALA A 6 -1.93 -16.11 -0.06
C ALA A 6 -1.19 -16.04 -1.40
N GLU A 7 -0.39 -17.08 -1.67
CA GLU A 7 0.42 -17.20 -2.88
C GLU A 7 -0.45 -17.06 -4.13
N ASN A 8 0.05 -16.30 -5.11
CA ASN A 8 -0.59 -16.07 -6.38
C ASN A 8 0.48 -15.69 -7.43
N ASP A 9 0.17 -15.95 -8.70
CA ASP A 9 1.18 -15.90 -9.76
C ASP A 9 1.25 -14.56 -10.50
N TRP A 10 0.33 -13.62 -10.22
CA TRP A 10 0.14 -12.42 -11.05
C TRP A 10 0.23 -11.08 -10.30
N LEU A 11 0.09 -11.06 -8.97
CA LEU A 11 -0.01 -9.81 -8.20
C LEU A 11 1.21 -8.91 -8.37
N ASP A 12 2.40 -9.49 -8.28
CA ASP A 12 3.66 -8.74 -8.38
C ASP A 12 3.85 -8.18 -9.81
N GLU A 13 3.44 -8.92 -10.83
CA GLU A 13 3.51 -8.47 -12.23
C GLU A 13 2.53 -7.31 -12.48
N GLU A 14 1.26 -7.46 -12.08
CA GLU A 14 0.24 -6.46 -12.34
C GLU A 14 0.47 -5.17 -11.54
N THR A 15 0.89 -5.28 -10.27
CA THR A 15 1.27 -4.09 -9.49
C THR A 15 2.47 -3.37 -10.12
N ALA A 16 3.45 -4.10 -10.65
CA ALA A 16 4.58 -3.50 -11.36
C ALA A 16 4.19 -2.88 -12.70
N ASN A 17 3.25 -3.47 -13.44
CA ASN A 17 2.70 -2.91 -14.68
C ASN A 17 2.02 -1.56 -14.40
N MET A 18 1.11 -1.52 -13.42
CA MET A 18 0.38 -0.29 -13.06
C MET A 18 1.32 0.81 -12.53
N ALA A 19 2.33 0.45 -11.72
CA ALA A 19 3.32 1.42 -11.24
C ALA A 19 4.15 2.01 -12.39
N ARG A 20 4.47 1.23 -13.44
CA ARG A 20 5.16 1.73 -14.65
C ARG A 20 4.31 2.72 -15.44
N GLU A 21 2.98 2.63 -15.35
CA GLU A 21 2.06 3.60 -15.94
C GLU A 21 1.88 4.88 -15.10
N GLY A 22 2.54 4.96 -13.93
CA GLY A 22 2.45 6.10 -13.02
C GLY A 22 1.24 6.04 -12.08
N LEU A 23 0.56 4.89 -11.97
CA LEU A 23 -0.54 4.69 -11.06
C LEU A 23 -0.03 4.33 -9.66
N ARG A 24 -0.70 4.86 -8.62
CA ARG A 24 -0.48 4.42 -7.25
C ARG A 24 -1.30 3.15 -6.99
N THR A 25 -0.62 2.04 -6.73
CA THR A 25 -1.27 0.73 -6.58
C THR A 25 -1.66 0.44 -5.14
N LEU A 26 -2.89 -0.05 -4.92
CA LEU A 26 -3.35 -0.60 -3.66
C LEU A 26 -3.78 -2.06 -3.86
N VAL A 27 -3.29 -2.95 -3.01
CA VAL A 27 -3.69 -4.36 -2.99
C VAL A 27 -4.75 -4.56 -1.92
N VAL A 28 -5.87 -5.18 -2.29
CA VAL A 28 -6.99 -5.45 -1.39
C VAL A 28 -7.10 -6.95 -1.15
N GLY A 29 -7.07 -7.35 0.11
CA GLY A 29 -7.29 -8.73 0.54
C GLY A 29 -8.32 -8.80 1.66
N ARG A 30 -8.84 -10.00 1.90
CA ARG A 30 -9.73 -10.29 3.04
C ARG A 30 -9.29 -11.51 3.80
N ARG A 31 -9.64 -11.57 5.07
CA ARG A 31 -9.55 -12.78 5.89
C ARG A 31 -10.91 -13.02 6.54
N ARG A 32 -11.46 -14.22 6.36
CA ARG A 32 -12.69 -14.62 7.06
C ARG A 32 -12.31 -15.12 8.45
N LEU A 33 -12.99 -14.62 9.47
CA LEU A 33 -12.81 -15.06 10.85
C LEU A 33 -14.08 -15.77 11.31
N SER A 34 -13.91 -16.87 12.04
CA SER A 34 -15.00 -17.42 12.85
C SER A 34 -15.36 -16.46 13.98
N TYR A 35 -16.56 -16.63 14.54
CA TYR A 35 -16.99 -15.81 15.69
C TYR A 35 -16.05 -15.96 16.89
N GLU A 36 -15.52 -17.16 17.13
CA GLU A 36 -14.56 -17.44 18.20
C GLU A 36 -13.23 -16.73 17.96
N GLN A 37 -12.67 -16.83 16.74
CA GLN A 37 -11.44 -16.14 16.36
C GLN A 37 -11.57 -14.62 16.49
N TYR A 38 -12.72 -14.08 16.07
CA TYR A 38 -13.01 -12.65 16.23
C TYR A 38 -13.07 -12.26 17.71
N ARG A 39 -13.74 -13.05 18.57
CA ARG A 39 -13.79 -12.77 20.01
C ARG A 39 -12.41 -12.79 20.65
N GLU A 40 -11.57 -13.75 20.29
CA GLU A 40 -10.18 -13.82 20.77
C GLU A 40 -9.37 -12.60 20.34
N PHE A 41 -9.41 -12.28 19.04
CA PHE A 41 -8.76 -11.09 18.49
C PHE A 41 -9.23 -9.82 19.21
N SER A 42 -10.55 -9.64 19.36
CA SER A 42 -11.14 -8.44 19.97
C SER A 42 -10.68 -8.27 21.41
N ARG A 43 -10.67 -9.35 22.20
CA ARG A 43 -10.16 -9.33 23.58
C ARG A 43 -8.68 -8.96 23.62
N SER A 44 -7.84 -9.68 22.87
CA SER A 44 -6.38 -9.44 22.87
C SER A 44 -6.02 -8.05 22.34
N HIS A 45 -6.77 -7.54 21.36
CA HIS A 45 -6.60 -6.20 20.84
C HIS A 45 -6.98 -5.14 21.88
N GLN A 46 -8.07 -5.34 22.62
CA GLN A 46 -8.47 -4.44 23.69
C GLN A 46 -7.44 -4.42 24.83
N GLU A 47 -6.93 -5.58 25.25
CA GLU A 47 -5.85 -5.68 26.24
C GLU A 47 -4.59 -4.93 25.78
N ALA A 48 -4.19 -5.12 24.51
CA ALA A 48 -3.05 -4.41 23.93
C ALA A 48 -3.28 -2.89 23.87
N ALA A 49 -4.50 -2.44 23.56
CA ALA A 49 -4.85 -1.03 23.48
C ALA A 49 -4.85 -0.33 24.85
N LEU A 50 -5.10 -1.07 25.93
CA LEU A 50 -5.07 -0.58 27.31
C LEU A 50 -3.66 -0.60 27.94
N ALA A 51 -2.66 -1.15 27.24
CA ALA A 51 -1.29 -1.20 27.74
C ALA A 51 -0.70 0.22 27.91
N ILE A 52 -0.13 0.49 29.08
CA ILE A 52 0.50 1.79 29.40
C ILE A 52 1.84 1.95 28.65
N THR A 53 2.56 0.84 28.46
CA THR A 53 3.87 0.80 27.81
C THR A 53 3.83 -0.07 26.56
N GLY A 54 4.44 0.39 25.47
CA GLY A 54 4.57 -0.40 24.24
C GLY A 54 3.24 -0.68 23.54
N ARG A 55 2.21 0.13 23.79
CA ARG A 55 0.85 -0.03 23.24
C ARG A 55 0.83 -0.28 21.74
N ASP A 56 1.48 0.58 20.97
CA ASP A 56 1.41 0.53 19.51
C ASP A 56 2.07 -0.75 18.95
N ALA A 57 3.20 -1.17 19.53
CA ALA A 57 3.87 -2.43 19.17
C ALA A 57 3.04 -3.65 19.56
N ASN A 58 2.40 -3.64 20.74
CA ASN A 58 1.52 -4.72 21.19
C ASN A 58 0.28 -4.84 20.28
N MET A 59 -0.35 -3.72 19.94
CA MET A 59 -1.47 -3.71 19.00
C MET A 59 -1.06 -4.23 17.63
N GLN A 60 0.06 -3.77 17.09
CA GLN A 60 0.57 -4.23 15.79
C GLN A 60 0.85 -5.73 15.81
N LYS A 61 1.38 -6.26 16.92
CA LYS A 61 1.61 -7.70 17.08
C LYS A 61 0.30 -8.51 17.06
N VAL A 62 -0.74 -8.04 17.75
CA VAL A 62 -2.06 -8.68 17.72
C VAL A 62 -2.67 -8.62 16.31
N VAL A 63 -2.64 -7.46 15.65
CA VAL A 63 -3.13 -7.32 14.27
C VAL A 63 -2.39 -8.26 13.33
N SER A 64 -1.06 -8.31 13.40
CA SER A 64 -0.25 -9.20 12.57
C SER A 64 -0.54 -10.68 12.81
N GLN A 65 -0.79 -11.07 14.07
CA GLN A 65 -1.09 -12.45 14.42
C GLN A 65 -2.46 -12.93 13.93
N TYR A 66 -3.49 -12.09 14.03
CA TYR A 66 -4.88 -12.49 13.77
C TYR A 66 -5.39 -12.10 12.38
N LEU A 67 -4.95 -10.95 11.85
CA LEU A 67 -5.52 -10.32 10.66
C LEU A 67 -4.57 -10.35 9.46
N GLU A 68 -3.28 -10.07 9.63
CA GLU A 68 -2.32 -9.88 8.53
C GLU A 68 -1.58 -11.17 8.10
N ARG A 69 -2.31 -12.28 8.00
CA ARG A 69 -1.77 -13.57 7.54
C ARG A 69 -2.78 -14.26 6.64
N ASP A 70 -2.32 -14.99 5.63
CA ASP A 70 -3.14 -15.81 4.73
C ASP A 70 -4.38 -15.07 4.19
N LEU A 71 -4.24 -13.79 3.84
CA LEU A 71 -5.36 -13.05 3.24
C LEU A 71 -5.68 -13.63 1.86
N GLU A 72 -6.96 -13.80 1.58
CA GLU A 72 -7.49 -14.04 0.25
C GLU A 72 -7.36 -12.74 -0.56
N LEU A 73 -6.59 -12.77 -1.64
CA LEU A 73 -6.48 -11.64 -2.57
C LEU A 73 -7.83 -11.37 -3.22
N LEU A 74 -8.31 -10.14 -3.15
CA LEU A 74 -9.55 -9.71 -3.80
C LEU A 74 -9.27 -8.93 -5.09
N GLY A 75 -8.19 -8.16 -5.12
CA GLY A 75 -7.80 -7.42 -6.32
C GLY A 75 -6.78 -6.33 -6.05
N VAL A 76 -6.46 -5.61 -7.12
CA VAL A 76 -5.55 -4.46 -7.12
C VAL A 76 -6.30 -3.28 -7.72
N THR A 77 -6.10 -2.10 -7.15
CA THR A 77 -6.58 -0.84 -7.73
C THR A 77 -5.41 0.06 -8.05
N GLY A 78 -5.50 0.81 -9.14
CA GLY A 78 -4.55 1.84 -9.52
C GLY A 78 -5.24 3.18 -9.45
N VAL A 79 -4.66 4.11 -8.70
CA VAL A 79 -5.16 5.47 -8.56
C VAL A 79 -4.22 6.39 -9.31
N GLU A 80 -4.76 7.06 -10.32
CA GLU A 80 -4.04 8.09 -11.06
C GLU A 80 -4.00 9.39 -10.25
N ASP A 81 -2.81 9.94 -10.06
CA ASP A 81 -2.66 11.32 -9.61
C ASP A 81 -2.55 12.23 -10.82
N LYS A 82 -3.65 12.92 -11.12
CA LYS A 82 -3.77 13.66 -12.38
C LYS A 82 -2.82 14.85 -12.40
N LEU A 83 -1.94 14.83 -13.40
CA LEU A 83 -1.12 15.98 -13.73
C LEU A 83 -1.99 17.12 -14.28
N GLN A 84 -1.48 18.34 -14.15
CA GLN A 84 -2.08 19.48 -14.84
C GLN A 84 -2.04 19.26 -16.36
N LYS A 85 -2.97 19.92 -17.05
CA LYS A 85 -3.05 19.91 -18.50
C LYS A 85 -1.70 20.30 -19.10
N ASP A 86 -1.29 19.60 -20.16
CA ASP A 86 -0.11 19.91 -20.97
C ASP A 86 1.25 19.84 -20.25
N VAL A 87 1.32 19.29 -19.03
CA VAL A 87 2.61 19.08 -18.31
C VAL A 87 3.56 18.21 -19.13
N LYS A 88 3.09 17.05 -19.63
CA LYS A 88 3.91 16.12 -20.43
C LYS A 88 4.51 16.78 -21.69
N PRO A 89 3.72 17.35 -22.62
CA PRO A 89 4.28 17.98 -23.82
C PRO A 89 5.18 19.18 -23.46
N SER A 90 4.86 19.94 -22.41
CA SER A 90 5.70 21.06 -21.97
C SER A 90 7.07 20.61 -21.49
N LEU A 91 7.13 19.54 -20.69
CA LEU A 91 8.40 18.95 -20.24
C LEU A 91 9.23 18.41 -21.41
N GLU A 92 8.59 17.76 -22.39
CA GLU A 92 9.27 17.26 -23.60
C GLU A 92 9.88 18.40 -24.43
N LEU A 93 9.14 19.48 -24.67
CA LEU A 93 9.62 20.65 -25.41
C LEU A 93 10.83 21.30 -24.72
N LEU A 94 10.77 21.49 -23.40
CA LEU A 94 11.88 22.05 -22.62
C LEU A 94 13.13 21.15 -22.68
N ARG A 95 12.96 19.83 -22.58
CA ARG A 95 14.08 18.88 -22.70
C ARG A 95 14.70 18.91 -24.09
N ASN A 96 13.90 18.98 -25.15
CA ASN A 96 14.37 19.07 -26.53
C ASN A 96 15.09 20.39 -26.82
N ALA A 97 14.72 21.48 -26.13
CA ALA A 97 15.43 22.75 -26.16
C ALA A 97 16.74 22.75 -25.34
N GLY A 98 17.11 21.63 -24.72
CA GLY A 98 18.34 21.49 -23.94
C GLY A 98 18.22 21.95 -22.48
N VAL A 99 17.01 22.32 -22.02
CA VAL A 99 16.78 22.73 -20.63
C VAL A 99 16.80 21.50 -19.71
N LYS A 100 17.56 21.59 -18.61
CA LYS A 100 17.59 20.56 -17.57
C LYS A 100 16.51 20.84 -16.54
N ILE A 101 15.71 19.83 -16.21
CA ILE A 101 14.56 19.94 -15.32
C ILE A 101 14.84 19.13 -14.06
N TRP A 102 14.60 19.74 -12.90
CA TRP A 102 14.77 19.15 -11.58
C TRP A 102 13.45 19.28 -10.83
N MET A 103 12.98 18.19 -10.22
CA MET A 103 11.80 18.21 -9.38
C MET A 103 12.25 18.27 -7.92
N LEU A 104 11.83 19.32 -7.21
CA LEU A 104 12.02 19.48 -5.77
C LEU A 104 10.65 19.33 -5.12
N THR A 105 10.46 18.27 -4.35
CA THR A 105 9.20 17.99 -3.67
C THR A 105 9.45 17.67 -2.20
N GLY A 106 8.52 18.08 -1.35
CA GLY A 106 8.46 17.67 0.06
C GLY A 106 7.61 16.43 0.28
N ASP A 107 7.09 15.81 -0.79
CA ASP A 107 6.32 14.57 -0.72
C ASP A 107 7.24 13.38 -0.44
N LYS A 108 6.65 12.25 -0.06
CA LYS A 108 7.37 11.00 0.17
C LYS A 108 8.04 10.51 -1.11
N VAL A 109 9.11 9.74 -0.92
CA VAL A 109 9.92 9.23 -2.04
C VAL A 109 9.11 8.34 -2.96
N GLU A 110 8.19 7.54 -2.42
CA GLU A 110 7.33 6.64 -3.21
C GLU A 110 6.40 7.40 -4.14
N THR A 111 6.06 8.65 -3.77
CA THR A 111 5.20 9.54 -4.55
C THR A 111 5.97 10.32 -5.62
N ALA A 112 7.25 10.56 -5.38
CA ALA A 112 8.11 11.40 -6.20
C ALA A 112 8.89 10.62 -7.27
N ARG A 113 8.79 9.29 -7.28
CA ARG A 113 9.63 8.40 -8.07
C ARG A 113 9.06 8.05 -9.44
#